data_AF-A0A6A1WNT2-F1
#
_entry.id   AF-A0A6A1WNT2-F1
#
_cell.length_a   1.000
_cell.length_b   1.000
_cell.length_c   1.000
_cell.angle_alpha   90.00
_cell.angle_beta   90.00
_cell.angle_gamma   90.00
#
_symmetry.space_group_name_H-M   'P 1'
#
loop_
_entity.id
_entity.type
_entity.pdbx_description
1 polymer ?
#
loop_
_entity_poly.entity_id
_entity_poly.type
_entity_poly.pdbx_seq_one_letter_code
_entity_poly.pdbx_strand_id
1 'polypeptide(L)'
;MEFMPTPYYQLLGIAVTLAGVGMAAAYLYYRKKPKGCLNPEKFIEFKLVKKTQLSPNTARFRFALPTPTSVLGLPVGHHMYPSGRMSHHFREMREGDYLPVMGPKGSFKYKPGQVRAFGMLAGGFGINPMFALIRAILENPKDKTNLHLIYACVSLEEMSLKPPTAWNGGTGFITKEMIQTHCPAPAPDIQILRCGPPAMNKAMEAHLNALGYTSDMQFEF
;
A
#
# COMPACT_ATOMS: atom_id res chain seq x y z
N MET A 1 47.04 6.50 -41.76
CA MET A 1 46.46 5.84 -40.58
C MET A 1 47.09 6.49 -39.37
N GLU A 2 46.38 7.41 -38.71
CA GLU A 2 46.92 8.10 -37.53
C GLU A 2 46.97 7.10 -36.36
N PHE A 3 48.20 6.72 -35.98
CA PHE A 3 48.46 5.89 -34.82
C PHE A 3 48.22 6.72 -33.57
N MET A 4 47.19 6.35 -32.78
CA MET A 4 46.95 7.00 -31.50
C MET A 4 48.10 6.70 -30.51
N PRO A 5 48.53 7.67 -29.70
CA PRO A 5 49.70 7.53 -28.84
C PRO A 5 49.47 6.48 -27.74
N THR A 6 50.52 5.75 -27.36
CA THR A 6 50.50 4.65 -26.36
C THR A 6 49.79 4.93 -25.02
N PRO A 7 49.76 6.17 -24.46
CA PRO A 7 49.02 6.46 -23.22
C PRO A 7 47.50 6.33 -23.41
N TYR A 8 47.01 6.55 -24.63
CA TYR A 8 45.59 6.49 -24.97
C TYR A 8 45.07 5.05 -24.90
N TYR A 9 45.84 4.06 -25.36
CA TYR A 9 45.47 2.65 -25.27
C TYR A 9 45.43 2.15 -23.82
N GLN A 10 46.31 2.64 -22.94
CA GLN A 10 46.27 2.34 -21.52
C GLN A 10 45.02 2.93 -20.84
N LEU A 11 44.70 4.19 -21.15
CA LEU A 11 43.48 4.86 -20.66
C LEU A 11 42.20 4.15 -21.16
N LEU A 12 42.17 3.75 -22.43
CA LEU A 12 41.04 3.02 -23.01
C LEU A 12 40.87 1.64 -22.36
N GLY A 13 41.98 0.92 -22.11
CA GLY A 13 41.99 -0.36 -21.41
C GLY A 13 41.42 -0.25 -19.99
N ILE A 14 41.87 0.75 -19.21
CA ILE A 14 41.37 1.02 -17.85
C ILE A 14 39.87 1.36 -17.89
N ALA A 15 39.42 2.19 -18.84
CA ALA A 15 38.02 2.56 -18.97
C ALA A 15 37.12 1.34 -19.27
N VAL A 16 37.56 0.44 -20.15
CA VAL A 16 36.83 -0.80 -20.48
C VAL A 16 36.77 -1.73 -19.26
N THR A 17 37.87 -1.88 -18.51
CA THR A 17 37.87 -2.69 -17.28
C THR A 17 36.94 -2.12 -16.21
N LEU A 18 36.97 -0.81 -15.97
CA LEU A 18 36.08 -0.16 -15.00
C LEU A 18 34.60 -0.28 -15.40
N ALA A 19 34.28 -0.11 -16.69
CA ALA A 19 32.94 -0.33 -17.21
C ALA A 19 32.49 -1.79 -17.04
N GLY A 20 33.37 -2.76 -17.33
CA GLY A 20 33.10 -4.19 -17.13
C GLY A 20 32.83 -4.56 -15.67
N VAL A 21 33.64 -4.04 -14.74
CA VAL A 21 33.44 -4.25 -13.29
C VAL A 21 32.15 -3.58 -12.82
N GLY A 22 31.86 -2.36 -13.27
CA GLY A 22 30.61 -1.66 -12.97
C GLY A 22 29.37 -2.41 -13.44
N MET A 23 29.39 -2.94 -14.68
CA MET A 23 28.32 -3.76 -15.23
C MET A 23 28.15 -5.08 -14.47
N ALA A 24 29.24 -5.76 -14.10
CA ALA A 24 29.18 -6.99 -13.33
C ALA A 24 28.64 -6.75 -11.90
N ALA A 25 29.08 -5.67 -11.25
CA ALA A 25 28.57 -5.28 -9.94
C ALA A 25 27.07 -4.93 -10.00
N ALA A 26 26.64 -4.17 -11.01
CA ALA A 26 25.24 -3.87 -11.25
C ALA A 26 24.43 -5.16 -11.53
N TYR A 27 24.93 -6.06 -12.37
CA TYR A 27 24.29 -7.33 -12.67
C TYR A 27 24.10 -8.19 -11.42
N LEU A 28 25.15 -8.35 -10.60
CA LEU A 28 25.08 -9.10 -9.35
C LEU A 28 24.15 -8.44 -8.32
N TYR A 29 24.13 -7.10 -8.26
CA TYR A 29 23.21 -6.33 -7.43
C TYR A 29 21.75 -6.52 -7.85
N TYR A 30 21.45 -6.44 -9.15
CA TYR A 30 20.12 -6.68 -9.69
C TYR A 30 19.66 -8.13 -9.51
N ARG A 31 20.58 -9.11 -9.55
CA ARG A 31 20.27 -10.53 -9.30
C ARG A 31 19.90 -10.82 -7.85
N LYS A 32 20.40 -10.03 -6.89
CA LYS A 32 20.15 -10.20 -5.46
C LYS A 32 18.81 -9.64 -4.97
N LYS A 33 18.11 -8.81 -5.75
CA LYS A 33 16.80 -8.31 -5.32
C LYS A 33 15.77 -9.45 -5.33
N PRO A 34 15.18 -9.80 -4.17
CA PRO A 34 14.19 -10.87 -4.11
C PRO A 34 12.97 -10.45 -4.94
N LYS A 35 12.61 -11.25 -5.94
CA LYS A 35 11.38 -11.05 -6.70
C LYS A 35 10.19 -11.41 -5.81
N GLY A 36 9.14 -10.59 -5.88
CA GLY A 36 7.87 -10.86 -5.20
C GLY A 36 7.29 -12.21 -5.62
N CYS A 37 6.67 -12.92 -4.70
CA CYS A 37 6.06 -14.22 -4.98
C CYS A 37 4.63 -14.12 -5.54
N LEU A 38 4.08 -12.91 -5.70
CA LEU A 38 2.76 -12.70 -6.29
C LEU A 38 2.81 -12.64 -7.82
N ASN A 39 1.71 -13.06 -8.47
CA ASN A 39 1.55 -12.99 -9.93
C ASN A 39 0.20 -12.37 -10.32
N PRO A 40 0.18 -11.32 -11.19
CA PRO A 40 -1.04 -10.59 -11.50
C PRO A 40 -2.01 -11.36 -12.41
N GLU A 41 -1.56 -12.44 -13.04
CA GLU A 41 -2.33 -13.24 -14.01
C GLU A 41 -2.59 -14.67 -13.52
N LYS A 42 -1.77 -15.17 -12.59
CA LYS A 42 -1.84 -16.54 -12.11
C LYS A 42 -2.13 -16.59 -10.62
N PHE A 43 -2.99 -17.51 -10.22
CA PHE A 43 -3.19 -17.84 -8.82
C PHE A 43 -1.98 -18.60 -8.27
N ILE A 44 -1.55 -18.20 -7.08
CA ILE A 44 -0.48 -18.82 -6.32
C ILE A 44 -1.04 -19.20 -4.97
N GLU A 45 -0.79 -20.43 -4.53
CA GLU A 45 -1.34 -20.95 -3.29
C GLU A 45 -0.51 -20.55 -2.08
N PHE A 46 -1.19 -20.09 -1.04
CA PHE A 46 -0.59 -19.75 0.24
C PHE A 46 -1.22 -20.57 1.36
N LYS A 47 -0.38 -21.20 2.18
CA LYS A 47 -0.82 -22.00 3.32
C LYS A 47 -1.26 -21.09 4.46
N LEU A 48 -2.48 -21.26 4.95
CA LEU A 48 -2.98 -20.62 6.17
C LEU A 48 -2.26 -21.21 7.38
N VAL A 49 -1.44 -20.40 8.06
CA VAL A 49 -0.72 -20.83 9.27
C VAL A 49 -1.39 -20.40 10.55
N LYS A 50 -2.22 -19.35 10.50
CA LYS A 50 -2.93 -18.89 11.69
C LYS A 50 -4.24 -18.19 11.34
N LYS A 51 -5.31 -18.54 12.05
CA LYS A 51 -6.58 -17.79 12.04
C LYS A 51 -6.82 -17.20 13.42
N THR A 52 -7.14 -15.92 13.51
CA THR A 52 -7.44 -15.25 14.78
C THR A 52 -8.74 -14.49 14.63
N GLN A 53 -9.78 -14.92 15.35
CA GLN A 53 -11.03 -14.19 15.41
C GLN A 53 -10.81 -12.89 16.19
N LEU A 54 -11.18 -11.75 15.61
CA LEU A 54 -11.04 -10.43 16.23
C LEU A 54 -12.38 -9.91 16.77
N SER A 55 -13.45 -10.06 15.98
CA SER A 55 -14.83 -9.69 16.32
C SER A 55 -15.80 -10.70 15.68
N PRO A 56 -17.13 -10.68 15.91
CA PRO A 56 -18.07 -11.64 15.30
C PRO A 56 -18.01 -11.70 13.76
N ASN A 57 -17.66 -10.60 13.10
CA ASN A 57 -17.58 -10.50 11.64
C ASN A 57 -16.15 -10.32 11.09
N THR A 58 -15.15 -10.19 11.97
CA THR A 58 -13.77 -9.89 11.56
C THR A 58 -12.80 -10.95 12.07
N ALA A 59 -11.97 -11.47 11.17
CA ALA A 59 -10.88 -12.38 11.49
C ALA A 59 -9.59 -11.97 10.77
N ARG A 60 -8.46 -12.23 11.42
CA ARG A 60 -7.12 -12.05 10.87
C ARG A 60 -6.56 -13.40 10.45
N PHE A 61 -6.12 -13.48 9.19
CA PHE A 61 -5.49 -14.66 8.62
C PHE A 61 -4.02 -14.39 8.39
N ARG A 62 -3.16 -15.34 8.80
CA ARG A 62 -1.72 -15.30 8.53
C ARG A 62 -1.39 -16.44 7.59
N PHE A 63 -0.80 -16.10 6.46
CA PHE A 63 -0.39 -17.06 5.45
C PHE A 63 1.14 -17.18 5.42
N ALA A 64 1.65 -18.39 5.22
CA ALA A 64 3.06 -18.62 4.96
C ALA A 64 3.39 -18.26 3.51
N LEU A 65 4.54 -17.61 3.30
CA LEU A 65 5.09 -17.44 1.97
C LEU A 65 5.57 -18.79 1.41
N PRO A 66 5.61 -18.98 0.08
CA PRO A 66 6.00 -20.24 -0.53
C PRO A 66 7.38 -20.74 -0.08
N THR A 67 8.31 -19.83 0.17
CA THR A 67 9.64 -20.16 0.73
C THR A 67 10.06 -19.15 1.80
N PRO A 68 10.97 -19.50 2.73
CA PRO A 68 11.45 -18.58 3.77
C PRO A 68 12.18 -17.34 3.26
N THR A 69 12.71 -17.38 2.04
CA THR A 69 13.43 -16.27 1.39
C THR A 69 12.54 -15.44 0.47
N SER A 70 11.32 -15.90 0.19
CA SER A 70 10.36 -15.15 -0.61
C SER A 70 9.95 -13.88 0.10
N VAL A 71 9.69 -12.83 -0.68
CA VAL A 71 8.99 -11.63 -0.24
C VAL A 71 7.64 -11.58 -0.95
N LEU A 72 6.60 -11.05 -0.31
CA LEU A 72 5.28 -10.98 -0.94
C LEU A 72 5.31 -10.09 -2.20
N GLY A 73 6.01 -8.95 -2.12
CA GLY A 73 6.14 -8.00 -3.22
C GLY A 73 4.86 -7.25 -3.58
N LEU A 74 3.91 -7.13 -2.64
CA LEU A 74 2.69 -6.34 -2.81
C LEU A 74 3.04 -4.84 -2.75
N PRO A 75 2.82 -4.06 -3.83
CA PRO A 75 3.05 -2.62 -3.79
C PRO A 75 2.08 -1.90 -2.86
N VAL A 76 2.47 -0.72 -2.39
CA VAL A 76 1.64 0.10 -1.49
C VAL A 76 0.29 0.41 -2.14
N GLY A 77 -0.79 0.25 -1.37
CA GLY A 77 -2.16 0.50 -1.84
C GLY A 77 -2.72 -0.53 -2.82
N HIS A 78 -1.99 -1.62 -3.10
CA HIS A 78 -2.53 -2.74 -3.88
C HIS A 78 -3.09 -3.82 -2.97
N HIS A 79 -4.03 -4.59 -3.51
CA HIS A 79 -4.63 -5.72 -2.82
C HIS A 79 -4.42 -7.03 -3.60
N MET A 80 -4.67 -8.12 -2.89
CA MET A 80 -4.64 -9.47 -3.40
C MET A 80 -6.07 -9.96 -3.61
N TYR A 81 -6.30 -10.71 -4.68
CA TYR A 81 -7.61 -11.26 -5.02
C TYR A 81 -7.55 -12.80 -4.94
N PRO A 82 -8.15 -13.42 -3.93
CA PRO A 82 -8.27 -14.87 -3.86
C PRO A 82 -9.38 -15.39 -4.78
N SER A 83 -9.35 -16.68 -5.11
CA SER A 83 -10.34 -17.26 -6.03
C SER A 83 -11.70 -17.48 -5.35
N GLY A 84 -12.79 -17.18 -6.05
CA GLY A 84 -14.14 -17.57 -5.65
C GLY A 84 -14.87 -16.60 -4.72
N ARG A 85 -16.00 -17.05 -4.14
CA ARG A 85 -16.83 -16.24 -3.23
C ARG A 85 -16.21 -16.19 -1.83
N MET A 86 -15.60 -15.05 -1.55
CA MET A 86 -14.79 -14.75 -0.37
C MET A 86 -15.40 -15.08 0.99
N SER A 87 -16.62 -14.63 1.25
CA SER A 87 -17.19 -14.59 2.59
C SER A 87 -17.41 -15.99 3.19
N HIS A 88 -17.82 -16.95 2.36
CA HIS A 88 -18.01 -18.34 2.81
C HIS A 88 -16.69 -19.08 2.95
N HIS A 89 -15.83 -18.99 1.92
CA HIS A 89 -14.56 -19.71 1.89
C HIS A 89 -13.69 -19.36 3.11
N PHE A 90 -13.52 -18.08 3.43
CA PHE A 90 -12.71 -17.66 4.57
C PHE A 90 -13.30 -18.03 5.94
N ARG A 91 -14.63 -18.12 6.03
CA ARG A 91 -15.29 -18.51 7.29
C ARG A 91 -15.00 -19.97 7.62
N GLU A 92 -14.98 -20.85 6.62
CA GLU A 92 -14.79 -22.29 6.78
C GLU A 92 -13.31 -22.71 6.84
N MET A 93 -12.41 -21.89 6.28
CA MET A 93 -10.97 -22.16 6.29
C MET A 93 -10.41 -22.44 7.69
N ARG A 94 -9.56 -23.46 7.76
CA ARG A 94 -8.84 -23.95 8.94
C ARG A 94 -7.33 -23.81 8.74
N GLU A 95 -6.62 -23.74 9.85
CA GLU A 95 -5.15 -23.74 9.81
C GLU A 95 -4.65 -25.01 9.11
N GLY A 96 -3.75 -24.86 8.14
CA GLY A 96 -3.31 -25.93 7.26
C GLY A 96 -3.86 -25.82 5.84
N ASP A 97 -5.00 -25.17 5.63
CA ASP A 97 -5.63 -25.01 4.32
C ASP A 97 -4.81 -24.10 3.40
N TYR A 98 -5.03 -24.24 2.09
CA TYR A 98 -4.40 -23.41 1.06
C TYR A 98 -5.41 -22.46 0.46
N LEU A 99 -4.95 -21.22 0.24
CA LEU A 99 -5.72 -20.18 -0.44
C LEU A 99 -5.00 -19.80 -1.73
N PRO A 100 -5.59 -20.07 -2.91
CA PRO A 100 -5.10 -19.52 -4.17
C PRO A 100 -5.36 -18.01 -4.23
N VAL A 101 -4.29 -17.26 -4.46
CA VAL A 101 -4.27 -15.78 -4.49
C VAL A 101 -3.64 -15.27 -5.79
N MET A 102 -4.28 -14.30 -6.41
CA MET A 102 -3.76 -13.53 -7.55
C MET A 102 -3.47 -12.09 -7.12
N GLY A 103 -2.43 -11.47 -7.69
CA GLY A 103 -2.10 -10.07 -7.43
C GLY A 103 -0.67 -9.74 -7.82
N PRO A 104 -0.25 -8.47 -7.70
CA PRO A 104 -0.98 -7.35 -7.13
C PRO A 104 -2.09 -6.82 -8.06
N LYS A 105 -3.21 -6.36 -7.49
CA LYS A 105 -4.26 -5.62 -8.20
C LYS A 105 -4.42 -4.24 -7.57
N GLY A 106 -4.59 -3.23 -8.40
CA GLY A 106 -4.68 -1.83 -7.99
C GLY A 106 -4.09 -0.89 -9.04
N SER A 107 -4.50 0.37 -8.98
CA SER A 107 -4.01 1.43 -9.85
C SER A 107 -3.23 2.50 -9.09
N PHE A 108 -3.27 2.49 -7.76
CA PHE A 108 -2.61 3.47 -6.92
C PHE A 108 -1.09 3.35 -7.00
N LYS A 109 -0.41 4.41 -7.42
CA LYS A 109 1.05 4.45 -7.52
C LYS A 109 1.58 5.46 -6.52
N TYR A 110 2.21 4.96 -5.46
CA TYR A 110 2.86 5.80 -4.47
C TYR A 110 4.35 5.97 -4.77
N LYS A 111 4.83 7.21 -4.64
CA LYS A 111 6.24 7.57 -4.64
C LYS A 111 6.54 8.43 -3.40
N PRO A 112 7.65 8.19 -2.70
CA PRO A 112 8.01 9.01 -1.54
C PRO A 112 8.11 10.49 -1.89
N GLY A 113 7.53 11.35 -1.06
CA GLY A 113 7.51 12.80 -1.27
C GLY A 113 6.72 13.29 -2.49
N GLN A 114 5.84 12.47 -3.09
CA GLN A 114 5.04 12.90 -4.25
C GLN A 114 4.03 14.01 -3.94
N VAL A 115 3.63 14.13 -2.68
CA VAL A 115 2.75 15.17 -2.16
C VAL A 115 3.25 15.64 -0.80
N ARG A 116 2.93 16.88 -0.44
CA ARG A 116 3.24 17.45 0.87
C ARG A 116 2.43 16.78 1.98
N ALA A 117 1.17 16.46 1.72
CA ALA A 117 0.33 15.76 2.67
C ALA A 117 -0.75 14.89 2.00
N PHE A 118 -1.11 13.80 2.68
CA PHE A 118 -2.29 13.02 2.38
C PHE A 118 -3.40 13.31 3.39
N GLY A 119 -4.61 13.56 2.90
CA GLY A 119 -5.83 13.35 3.67
C GLY A 119 -6.38 11.95 3.39
N MET A 120 -6.72 11.19 4.42
CA MET A 120 -7.19 9.81 4.31
C MET A 120 -8.55 9.67 4.97
N LEU A 121 -9.55 9.26 4.20
CA LEU A 121 -10.93 9.05 4.63
C LEU A 121 -11.23 7.56 4.54
N ALA A 122 -11.30 6.88 5.68
CA ALA A 122 -11.44 5.42 5.73
C ALA A 122 -12.69 4.98 6.50
N GLY A 123 -13.43 4.02 5.95
CA GLY A 123 -14.58 3.39 6.58
C GLY A 123 -14.41 1.88 6.73
N GLY A 124 -14.59 1.33 7.93
CA GLY A 124 -14.54 -0.12 8.17
C GLY A 124 -13.20 -0.75 7.74
N PHE A 125 -13.22 -1.70 6.80
CA PHE A 125 -12.02 -2.33 6.24
C PHE A 125 -11.23 -1.44 5.26
N GLY A 126 -11.80 -0.30 4.85
CA GLY A 126 -11.12 0.70 4.01
C GLY A 126 -9.87 1.32 4.68
N ILE A 127 -9.64 1.03 5.97
CA ILE A 127 -8.40 1.38 6.66
C ILE A 127 -7.17 0.63 6.13
N ASN A 128 -7.35 -0.56 5.54
CA ASN A 128 -6.22 -1.40 5.10
C ASN A 128 -5.29 -0.72 4.06
N PRO A 129 -5.78 -0.14 2.96
CA PRO A 129 -4.92 0.59 2.04
C PRO A 129 -4.24 1.81 2.69
N MET A 130 -4.95 2.50 3.60
CA MET A 130 -4.40 3.63 4.35
C MET A 130 -3.25 3.18 5.27
N PHE A 131 -3.45 2.09 6.01
CA PHE A 131 -2.44 1.54 6.91
C PHE A 131 -1.18 1.08 6.16
N ALA A 132 -1.34 0.48 4.97
CA ALA A 132 -0.21 0.12 4.11
C ALA A 132 0.61 1.34 3.69
N LEU A 133 -0.06 2.45 3.34
CA LEU A 133 0.61 3.69 2.95
C LEU A 133 1.25 4.41 4.16
N ILE A 134 0.55 4.49 5.29
CA ILE A 134 1.08 5.06 6.54
C ILE A 134 2.38 4.35 6.94
N ARG A 135 2.39 3.00 6.92
CA ARG A 135 3.62 2.24 7.20
C ARG A 135 4.74 2.55 6.23
N ALA A 136 4.46 2.57 4.93
CA ALA A 136 5.46 2.84 3.91
C ALA A 136 6.12 4.23 4.08
N ILE A 137 5.35 5.23 4.48
CA ILE A 137 5.85 6.59 4.77
C ILE A 137 6.66 6.60 6.08
N LEU A 138 6.10 6.06 7.17
CA LEU A 138 6.74 6.11 8.49
C LEU A 138 8.01 5.24 8.58
N GLU A 139 8.09 4.14 7.86
CA GLU A 139 9.27 3.27 7.81
C GLU A 139 10.40 3.87 6.94
N ASN A 140 10.11 4.88 6.12
CA ASN A 140 11.11 5.57 5.31
C ASN A 140 11.50 6.92 5.95
N PRO A 141 12.67 7.03 6.62
CA PRO A 141 13.07 8.26 7.31
C PRO A 141 13.28 9.46 6.37
N LYS A 142 13.42 9.23 5.06
CA LYS A 142 13.56 10.28 4.04
C LYS A 142 12.21 10.82 3.57
N ASP A 143 11.11 10.09 3.79
CA ASP A 143 9.80 10.59 3.50
C ASP A 143 9.34 11.54 4.62
N LYS A 144 8.86 12.72 4.22
CA LYS A 144 8.38 13.80 5.10
C LYS A 144 6.92 14.15 4.81
N THR A 145 6.22 13.34 4.01
CA THR A 145 4.81 13.54 3.70
C THR A 145 3.98 13.49 4.99
N ASN A 146 3.17 14.52 5.21
CA ASN A 146 2.27 14.59 6.36
C ASN A 146 1.02 13.73 6.15
N LEU A 147 0.53 13.15 7.24
CA LEU A 147 -0.56 12.17 7.24
C LEU A 147 -1.72 12.66 8.09
N HIS A 148 -2.89 12.82 7.48
CA HIS A 148 -4.14 13.16 8.15
C HIS A 148 -5.14 12.01 7.95
N LEU A 149 -5.58 11.35 9.01
CA LEU A 149 -6.50 10.21 8.93
C LEU A 149 -7.79 10.51 9.68
N ILE A 150 -8.92 10.44 8.97
CA ILE A 150 -10.26 10.35 9.53
C ILE A 150 -10.75 8.91 9.30
N TYR A 151 -10.96 8.19 10.39
CA TYR A 151 -11.43 6.80 10.35
C TYR A 151 -12.80 6.67 11.02
N ALA A 152 -13.75 6.10 10.29
CA ALA A 152 -15.11 5.82 10.77
C ALA A 152 -15.36 4.31 10.86
N CYS A 153 -15.90 3.88 12.00
CA CYS A 153 -16.29 2.49 12.25
C CYS A 153 -17.57 2.46 13.08
N VAL A 154 -18.38 1.40 12.94
CA VAL A 154 -19.69 1.28 13.60
C VAL A 154 -19.54 0.87 15.06
N SER A 155 -18.50 0.10 15.41
CA SER A 155 -18.22 -0.25 16.80
C SER A 155 -16.71 -0.30 17.09
N LEU A 156 -16.35 -0.01 18.32
CA LEU A 156 -14.97 -0.11 18.82
C LEU A 156 -14.43 -1.55 18.74
N GLU A 157 -15.31 -2.55 18.76
CA GLU A 157 -14.97 -3.97 18.61
C GLU A 157 -14.65 -4.36 17.17
N GLU A 158 -15.28 -3.70 16.19
CA GLU A 158 -14.98 -3.90 14.76
C GLU A 158 -13.70 -3.20 14.32
N MET A 159 -13.16 -2.30 15.15
CA MET A 159 -11.91 -1.64 14.86
C MET A 159 -10.78 -2.69 14.89
N SER A 160 -10.20 -2.96 13.71
CA SER A 160 -9.02 -3.83 13.59
C SER A 160 -7.78 -3.29 14.34
N LEU A 161 -7.89 -2.08 14.89
CA LEU A 161 -6.96 -1.40 15.79
C LEU A 161 -7.62 -1.34 17.17
N LYS A 162 -6.91 -1.67 18.25
CA LYS A 162 -7.50 -1.57 19.60
C LYS A 162 -7.72 -0.09 19.94
N PRO A 163 -8.95 0.36 20.24
CA PRO A 163 -9.16 1.73 20.65
C PRO A 163 -8.61 1.97 22.06
N PRO A 164 -8.27 3.23 22.41
CA PRO A 164 -8.08 3.60 23.80
C PRO A 164 -9.38 3.33 24.59
N THR A 165 -9.25 2.94 25.85
CA THR A 165 -10.35 2.56 26.74
C THR A 165 -11.38 3.68 27.01
N ALA A 166 -11.06 4.93 26.66
CA ALA A 166 -11.96 6.06 26.69
C ALA A 166 -12.09 6.66 25.28
N TRP A 167 -13.31 6.64 24.73
CA TRP A 167 -13.61 7.30 23.44
C TRP A 167 -13.74 8.81 23.65
N ASN A 168 -12.87 9.56 23.00
CA ASN A 168 -12.86 11.04 22.99
C ASN A 168 -13.08 11.61 21.58
N GLY A 169 -13.49 10.78 20.61
CA GLY A 169 -13.74 11.18 19.23
C GLY A 169 -15.19 11.61 18.97
N GLY A 170 -15.45 12.09 17.76
CA GLY A 170 -16.82 12.44 17.31
C GLY A 170 -17.67 11.20 17.00
N THR A 171 -18.99 11.31 17.11
CA THR A 171 -19.92 10.24 16.71
C THR A 171 -20.64 10.59 15.40
N GLY A 172 -21.07 9.57 14.65
CA GLY A 172 -21.80 9.74 13.40
C GLY A 172 -20.96 9.52 12.13
N PHE A 173 -21.43 10.08 11.02
CA PHE A 173 -20.75 10.00 9.73
C PHE A 173 -19.67 11.07 9.60
N ILE A 174 -18.71 10.85 8.69
CA ILE A 174 -17.75 11.89 8.31
C ILE A 174 -18.52 13.06 7.68
N THR A 175 -18.35 14.27 8.20
CA THR A 175 -19.00 15.47 7.66
C THR A 175 -18.01 16.36 6.92
N LYS A 176 -18.55 17.32 6.15
CA LYS A 176 -17.77 18.34 5.46
C LYS A 176 -16.87 19.13 6.42
N GLU A 177 -17.39 19.47 7.59
CA GLU A 177 -16.70 20.27 8.61
C GLU A 177 -15.53 19.51 9.22
N MET A 178 -15.67 18.20 9.43
CA MET A 178 -14.56 17.34 9.88
C MET A 178 -13.43 17.32 8.86
N ILE A 179 -13.76 17.18 7.56
CA ILE A 179 -12.77 17.21 6.48
C ILE A 179 -12.08 18.56 6.45
N GLN A 180 -12.83 19.66 6.52
CA GLN A 180 -12.26 21.01 6.52
C GLN A 180 -11.34 21.28 7.71
N THR A 181 -11.66 20.71 8.88
CA THR A 181 -10.91 20.92 10.12
C THR A 181 -9.65 20.05 10.19
N HIS A 182 -9.73 18.81 9.74
CA HIS A 182 -8.69 17.81 9.99
C HIS A 182 -7.87 17.43 8.76
N CYS A 183 -8.35 17.67 7.53
CA CYS A 183 -7.59 17.41 6.31
C CYS A 183 -6.85 18.66 5.82
N PRO A 184 -5.74 18.50 5.08
CA PRO A 184 -5.01 19.62 4.48
C PRO A 184 -5.88 20.33 3.43
N ALA A 185 -5.93 21.67 3.46
CA ALA A 185 -6.68 22.46 2.50
C ALA A 185 -6.30 22.13 1.04
N PRO A 186 -7.22 22.25 0.07
CA PRO A 186 -6.95 21.96 -1.34
C PRO A 186 -5.74 22.74 -1.87
N ALA A 187 -4.80 22.02 -2.47
CA ALA A 187 -3.63 22.58 -3.13
C ALA A 187 -3.07 21.56 -4.13
N PRO A 188 -2.28 21.99 -5.13
CA PRO A 188 -1.72 21.08 -6.14
C PRO A 188 -0.79 19.99 -5.57
N ASP A 189 -0.29 20.18 -4.34
CA ASP A 189 0.61 19.27 -3.64
C ASP A 189 -0.10 18.44 -2.55
N ILE A 190 -1.44 18.35 -2.61
CA ILE A 190 -2.29 17.61 -1.68
C ILE A 190 -3.07 16.53 -2.42
N GLN A 191 -3.17 15.36 -1.80
CA GLN A 191 -4.02 14.28 -2.30
C GLN A 191 -4.90 13.70 -1.19
N ILE A 192 -6.19 13.57 -1.48
CA ILE A 192 -7.19 12.96 -0.63
C ILE A 192 -7.44 11.53 -1.12
N LEU A 193 -7.27 10.58 -0.22
CA LEU A 193 -7.50 9.15 -0.44
C LEU A 193 -8.78 8.74 0.27
N ARG A 194 -9.69 8.05 -0.42
CA ARG A 194 -10.92 7.52 0.18
C ARG A 194 -11.08 6.02 -0.06
N CYS A 195 -11.54 5.31 0.96
CA CYS A 195 -11.90 3.89 0.85
C CYS A 195 -12.95 3.53 1.91
N GLY A 196 -14.06 2.97 1.47
CA GLY A 196 -15.18 2.60 2.34
C GLY A 196 -16.37 2.08 1.53
N PRO A 197 -17.53 1.90 2.19
CA PRO A 197 -18.75 1.52 1.50
C PRO A 197 -19.14 2.52 0.39
N PRO A 198 -19.82 2.09 -0.69
CA PRO A 198 -20.16 2.98 -1.81
C PRO A 198 -20.92 4.25 -1.41
N ALA A 199 -21.82 4.15 -0.43
CA ALA A 199 -22.55 5.30 0.10
C ALA A 199 -21.62 6.32 0.78
N MET A 200 -20.61 5.84 1.51
CA MET A 200 -19.58 6.70 2.12
C MET A 200 -18.75 7.38 1.04
N ASN A 201 -18.20 6.63 0.07
CA ASN A 201 -17.35 7.20 -0.98
C ASN A 201 -18.07 8.30 -1.77
N LYS A 202 -19.34 8.05 -2.13
CA LYS A 202 -20.20 9.04 -2.81
C LYS A 202 -20.43 10.29 -1.97
N ALA A 203 -20.68 10.15 -0.66
CA ALA A 203 -20.84 11.30 0.23
C ALA A 203 -19.53 12.08 0.38
N MET A 204 -18.40 11.39 0.51
CA MET A 204 -17.08 12.02 0.62
C MET A 204 -16.73 12.79 -0.65
N GLU A 205 -17.00 12.24 -1.83
CA GLU A 205 -16.84 12.95 -3.10
C GLU A 205 -17.62 14.26 -3.13
N ALA A 206 -18.90 14.23 -2.75
CA ALA A 206 -19.73 15.42 -2.70
C ALA A 206 -19.17 16.48 -1.73
N HIS A 207 -18.71 16.08 -0.54
CA HIS A 207 -18.09 16.98 0.43
C HIS A 207 -16.77 17.57 -0.07
N LEU A 208 -15.90 16.75 -0.68
CA LEU A 208 -14.62 17.17 -1.23
C LEU A 208 -14.80 18.16 -2.37
N ASN A 209 -15.71 17.88 -3.31
CA ASN A 209 -16.03 18.80 -4.40
C ASN A 209 -16.58 20.13 -3.85
N ALA A 210 -17.44 20.08 -2.82
CA ALA A 210 -17.97 21.29 -2.17
C ALA A 210 -16.94 22.06 -1.31
N LEU A 211 -15.77 21.47 -1.05
CA LEU A 211 -14.62 22.10 -0.39
C LEU A 211 -13.56 22.59 -1.39
N GLY A 212 -13.74 22.34 -2.68
CA GLY A 212 -12.82 22.78 -3.73
C GLY A 212 -11.68 21.80 -4.05
N TYR A 213 -11.74 20.55 -3.57
CA TYR A 213 -10.83 19.52 -4.05
C TYR A 213 -11.25 19.10 -5.47
N THR A 214 -10.32 19.19 -6.41
CA THR A 214 -10.52 18.75 -7.79
C THR A 214 -10.39 17.22 -7.91
N SER A 215 -10.77 16.65 -9.05
CA SER A 215 -10.73 15.19 -9.25
C SER A 215 -9.31 14.61 -9.26
N ASP A 216 -8.31 15.38 -9.68
CA ASP A 216 -6.89 15.00 -9.66
C ASP A 216 -6.29 14.98 -8.25
N MET A 217 -6.88 15.75 -7.32
CA MET A 217 -6.54 15.71 -5.90
C MET A 217 -7.17 14.52 -5.19
N GLN A 218 -8.00 13.71 -5.84
CA GLN A 218 -8.78 12.64 -5.21
C GLN A 218 -8.38 11.27 -5.77
N PHE A 219 -8.33 10.27 -4.89
CA PHE A 219 -8.17 8.88 -5.29
C PHE A 219 -9.07 7.97 -4.46
N GLU A 220 -9.86 7.15 -5.14
CA GLU A 220 -10.70 6.11 -4.53
C GLU A 220 -10.06 4.74 -4.76
N PHE A 221 -9.87 3.99 -3.67
CA PHE A 221 -9.32 2.63 -3.70
C PHE A 221 -10.35 1.57 -4.08
#